data_AF-M3E3U4-F1
#
_entry.id   AF-M3E3U4-F1
#
_cell.length_a   1.000
_cell.length_b   1.000
_cell.length_c   1.000
_cell.angle_alpha   90.00
_cell.angle_beta   90.00
_cell.angle_gamma   90.00
#
_symmetry.space_group_name_H-M   'P 1'
#
loop_
_entity.id
_entity.type
_entity.pdbx_description
1 polymer ?
#
loop_
_entity_poly.entity_id
_entity_poly.type
_entity_poly.pdbx_seq_one_letter_code
_entity_poly.pdbx_strand_id
1 'polypeptide(L)'
;MGGVVALGAAAILLPSANASQDGAPDDAAAAPRTLKAGDASDLAARLAGTLGDAYAGAWYDGEDKRLVVNVVRGEGDMALKVRSAGAEVREVDNSMADLQSGAGTLKSEATIPGTSWAVDPRTNKILVTADSTVTGDKWDRLESTVESLGSGMATLKKSEGTFRTFVSGGDAIFAGGARCSLGFNVTAGDGSPAFLTAGHCAAAGDAWSDQQGGEPIATVDQALFPGDGDFALVRYDDPATEAPSEVNVGGQTVPIVQAAEATVGQQVFRMGSTTGLADGQVLGLDATVNYPEGTVTGLIQTDVCAEPGDSGGSLFTQDGLAVGLTSGGSGDCTVGGETFFQPVTTALEAVGATLGDGDGDGDGDGDGGGGDAGDQADGQDAGAEQDGAGGDQGVQEQSDMGSDRHSGLTRTH
;
A
#
# COMPACT_ATOMS: atom_id res chain seq x y z
N MET A 1 -45.04 -33.24 -77.68
CA MET A 1 -45.93 -32.61 -76.67
C MET A 1 -45.01 -31.73 -75.82
N GLY A 2 -45.00 -30.41 -76.03
CA GLY A 2 -45.71 -29.43 -75.18
C GLY A 2 -44.88 -29.14 -73.91
N GLY A 3 -44.52 -27.92 -73.51
CA GLY A 3 -44.78 -26.57 -74.01
C GLY A 3 -43.94 -25.50 -73.28
N VAL A 4 -43.93 -24.30 -73.86
CA VAL A 4 -44.04 -22.92 -73.31
C VAL A 4 -43.40 -22.59 -71.94
N VAL A 5 -42.26 -21.88 -71.92
CA VAL A 5 -42.00 -20.43 -71.60
C VAL A 5 -42.18 -19.99 -70.13
N ALA A 6 -41.13 -19.40 -69.53
CA ALA A 6 -41.16 -18.06 -68.94
C ALA A 6 -39.75 -17.57 -68.52
N LEU A 7 -39.44 -16.32 -68.92
CA LEU A 7 -38.23 -15.56 -68.65
C LEU A 7 -38.22 -14.96 -67.23
N GLY A 8 -37.04 -14.90 -66.62
CA GLY A 8 -36.73 -14.02 -65.49
C GLY A 8 -35.31 -13.49 -65.63
N ALA A 9 -35.17 -12.20 -65.92
CA ALA A 9 -33.89 -11.50 -65.96
C ALA A 9 -33.53 -11.00 -64.55
N ALA A 10 -32.34 -11.34 -64.06
CA ALA A 10 -31.73 -10.70 -62.90
C ALA A 10 -30.34 -10.19 -63.33
N ALA A 11 -30.13 -8.87 -63.18
CA ALA A 11 -28.88 -8.21 -63.46
C ALA A 11 -27.84 -8.58 -62.40
N ILE A 12 -26.68 -9.09 -62.85
CA ILE A 12 -25.51 -9.31 -62.00
C ILE A 12 -24.59 -8.10 -62.20
N LEU A 13 -24.46 -7.27 -61.16
CA LEU A 13 -23.42 -6.26 -61.05
C LEU A 13 -22.16 -6.94 -60.51
N LEU A 14 -21.11 -6.97 -61.32
CA LEU A 14 -19.75 -7.36 -60.91
C LEU A 14 -19.11 -6.20 -60.13
N PRO A 15 -18.54 -6.40 -58.94
CA PRO A 15 -17.61 -5.42 -58.39
C PRO A 15 -16.29 -5.51 -59.14
N SER A 16 -16.01 -4.48 -59.93
CA SER A 16 -14.71 -4.20 -60.54
C SER A 16 -13.64 -4.10 -59.47
N ALA A 17 -12.55 -4.86 -59.64
CA ALA A 17 -11.31 -4.67 -58.92
C ALA A 17 -10.74 -3.27 -59.22
N ASN A 18 -10.62 -2.43 -58.19
CA ASN A 18 -9.78 -1.24 -58.23
C ASN A 18 -8.48 -1.57 -57.48
N ALA A 19 -7.43 -1.81 -58.25
CA ALA A 19 -6.06 -1.62 -57.77
C ALA A 19 -5.85 -0.11 -57.57
N SER A 20 -5.58 0.32 -56.33
CA SER A 20 -5.06 1.67 -56.09
C SER A 20 -3.53 1.59 -56.07
N GLN A 21 -2.91 2.11 -57.13
CA GLN A 21 -1.58 2.71 -57.01
C GLN A 21 -1.74 4.19 -57.29
N ASP A 22 -1.63 4.99 -56.24
CA ASP A 22 -1.21 6.38 -56.21
C ASP A 22 -0.45 6.49 -54.87
N GLY A 23 0.86 6.70 -54.79
CA GLY A 23 1.60 7.75 -55.47
C GLY A 23 1.62 9.01 -54.60
N ALA A 24 2.09 8.91 -53.35
CA ALA A 24 2.45 10.05 -52.50
C ALA A 24 3.94 9.93 -52.11
N PRO A 25 4.67 11.05 -51.95
CA PRO A 25 6.12 11.03 -51.76
C PRO A 25 6.49 10.39 -50.42
N ASP A 26 7.67 9.74 -50.39
CA ASP A 26 8.34 9.14 -49.23
C ASP A 26 8.68 10.12 -48.06
N ASP A 27 7.99 11.26 -47.92
CA ASP A 27 8.29 12.29 -46.90
C ASP A 27 7.06 12.88 -46.17
N ALA A 28 5.84 12.41 -46.44
CA ALA A 28 4.68 12.82 -45.63
C ALA A 28 4.59 11.94 -44.38
N ALA A 29 5.36 12.28 -43.34
CA ALA A 29 5.25 11.62 -42.04
C ALA A 29 3.78 11.55 -41.61
N ALA A 30 3.24 10.34 -41.46
CA ALA A 30 1.88 10.14 -40.99
C ALA A 30 1.67 10.92 -39.69
N ALA A 31 0.54 11.63 -39.59
CA ALA A 31 0.21 12.37 -38.38
C ALA A 31 0.23 11.43 -37.15
N PRO A 32 0.70 11.88 -35.97
CA PRO A 32 0.70 11.07 -34.77
C PRO A 32 -0.69 10.47 -34.50
N ARG A 33 -0.73 9.20 -34.11
CA ARG A 33 -1.97 8.50 -33.81
C ARG A 33 -2.47 8.88 -32.42
N THR A 34 -3.78 9.05 -32.31
CA THR A 34 -4.45 9.08 -31.01
C THR A 34 -4.45 7.70 -30.39
N LEU A 35 -4.08 7.59 -29.11
CA LEU A 35 -3.91 6.35 -28.36
C LEU A 35 -4.66 6.43 -27.03
N LYS A 36 -5.01 5.27 -26.45
CA LYS A 36 -5.34 5.20 -25.03
C LYS A 36 -4.03 5.18 -24.23
N ALA A 37 -4.07 5.59 -22.96
CA ALA A 37 -2.88 5.65 -22.11
C ALA A 37 -2.15 4.29 -22.01
N GLY A 38 -2.88 3.18 -21.84
CA GLY A 38 -2.29 1.84 -21.81
C GLY A 38 -1.58 1.46 -23.12
N ASP A 39 -2.24 1.70 -24.27
CA ASP A 39 -1.65 1.44 -25.60
C ASP A 39 -0.40 2.30 -25.87
N ALA A 40 -0.37 3.52 -25.31
CA ALA A 40 0.78 4.42 -25.40
C ALA A 40 1.99 3.89 -24.60
N SER A 41 1.76 3.34 -23.40
CA SER A 41 2.81 2.69 -22.60
C SER A 41 3.42 1.49 -23.32
N ASP A 42 2.59 0.62 -23.91
CA ASP A 42 3.05 -0.54 -24.69
C ASP A 42 3.88 -0.11 -25.91
N LEU A 43 3.44 0.94 -26.60
CA LEU A 43 4.17 1.49 -27.74
C LEU A 43 5.50 2.13 -27.32
N ALA A 44 5.53 2.84 -26.19
CA ALA A 44 6.74 3.44 -25.64
C ALA A 44 7.80 2.37 -25.32
N ALA A 45 7.39 1.26 -24.69
CA ALA A 45 8.30 0.15 -24.38
C ALA A 45 8.91 -0.50 -25.64
N ARG A 46 8.10 -0.72 -26.68
CA ARG A 46 8.60 -1.25 -27.97
C ARG A 46 9.56 -0.28 -28.66
N LEU A 47 9.23 1.01 -28.66
CA LEU A 47 10.07 2.04 -29.26
C LEU A 47 11.39 2.20 -28.51
N ALA A 48 11.39 2.16 -27.17
CA ALA A 48 12.61 2.18 -26.37
C ALA A 48 13.60 1.07 -26.79
N GLY A 49 13.12 -0.17 -26.96
CA GLY A 49 13.95 -1.28 -27.43
C GLY A 49 14.43 -1.15 -28.88
N THR A 50 13.65 -0.48 -29.73
CA THR A 50 13.98 -0.29 -31.16
C THR A 50 14.99 0.83 -31.39
N LEU A 51 14.91 1.88 -30.58
CA LEU A 51 15.71 3.10 -30.71
C LEU A 51 17.07 2.98 -30.01
N GLY A 52 17.17 2.12 -28.98
CA GLY A 52 18.42 1.93 -28.24
C GLY A 52 18.94 3.25 -27.67
N ASP A 53 20.22 3.55 -27.95
CA ASP A 53 20.90 4.75 -27.43
C ASP A 53 20.27 6.08 -27.89
N ALA A 54 19.52 6.07 -29.00
CA ALA A 54 18.79 7.23 -29.49
C ALA A 54 17.54 7.56 -28.66
N TYR A 55 17.10 6.67 -27.76
CA TYR A 55 15.94 6.89 -26.90
C TYR A 55 16.26 7.78 -25.71
N ALA A 56 15.45 8.82 -25.50
CA ALA A 56 15.63 9.80 -24.42
C ALA A 56 14.36 9.97 -23.54
N GLY A 57 13.57 8.90 -23.43
CA GLY A 57 12.32 8.87 -22.68
C GLY A 57 11.08 9.17 -23.53
N ALA A 58 9.91 8.96 -22.95
CA ALA A 58 8.63 9.22 -23.59
C ALA A 58 7.58 9.63 -22.56
N TRP A 59 6.54 10.35 -22.98
CA TRP A 59 5.37 10.62 -22.16
C TRP A 59 4.10 10.55 -22.99
N TYR A 60 3.00 10.24 -22.32
CA TYR A 60 1.66 10.37 -22.90
C TYR A 60 1.15 11.80 -22.68
N ASP A 61 0.82 12.47 -23.78
CA ASP A 61 0.08 13.72 -23.77
C ASP A 61 -1.41 13.41 -23.63
N GLY A 62 -1.99 13.75 -22.48
CA GLY A 62 -3.40 13.49 -22.18
C GLY A 62 -4.37 14.41 -22.90
N GLU A 63 -3.93 15.62 -23.27
CA GLU A 63 -4.77 16.61 -23.97
C GLU A 63 -4.96 16.16 -25.43
N ASP A 64 -3.84 15.86 -26.10
CA ASP A 64 -3.85 15.42 -27.49
C ASP A 64 -4.04 13.91 -27.67
N LYS A 65 -4.02 13.15 -26.57
CA LYS A 65 -4.12 11.69 -26.50
C LYS A 65 -3.07 10.99 -27.35
N ARG A 66 -1.81 11.43 -27.26
CA ARG A 66 -0.70 10.97 -28.11
C ARG A 66 0.50 10.54 -27.29
N LEU A 67 1.27 9.59 -27.80
CA LEU A 67 2.59 9.30 -27.27
C LEU A 67 3.61 10.26 -27.88
N VAL A 68 4.33 10.99 -27.04
CA VAL A 68 5.50 11.77 -27.46
C VAL A 68 6.77 11.03 -27.01
N VAL A 69 7.68 10.82 -27.94
CA VAL A 69 8.95 10.12 -27.71
C VAL A 69 10.09 11.09 -27.96
N ASN A 70 10.97 11.20 -26.98
CA ASN A 70 12.21 11.93 -27.13
C ASN A 70 13.23 11.09 -27.90
N VAL A 71 13.81 11.69 -28.93
CA VAL A 71 14.92 11.13 -29.69
C VAL A 71 16.11 12.06 -29.56
N VAL A 72 17.31 11.50 -29.36
CA VAL A 72 18.53 12.30 -29.27
C VAL A 72 18.75 13.09 -30.58
N ARG A 73 19.07 14.38 -30.46
CA ARG A 73 19.28 15.25 -31.61
C ARG A 73 20.39 14.71 -32.51
N GLY A 74 20.14 14.68 -33.81
CA GLY A 74 21.05 14.13 -34.81
C GLY A 74 20.69 12.71 -35.25
N GLU A 75 19.78 12.02 -34.55
CA GLU A 75 19.33 10.66 -34.87
C GLU A 75 18.09 10.66 -35.80
N GLY A 76 18.22 11.30 -36.97
CA GLY A 76 17.09 11.54 -37.90
C GLY A 76 16.38 10.25 -38.36
N ASP A 77 17.13 9.17 -38.60
CA ASP A 77 16.56 7.87 -38.97
C ASP A 77 15.70 7.27 -37.86
N MET A 78 16.08 7.50 -36.60
CA MET A 78 15.34 7.04 -35.43
C MET A 78 14.06 7.87 -35.22
N ALA A 79 14.13 9.17 -35.46
CA ALA A 79 12.95 10.04 -35.50
C ALA A 79 11.94 9.56 -36.55
N LEU A 80 12.39 9.19 -37.75
CA LEU A 80 11.51 8.64 -38.79
C LEU A 80 10.84 7.33 -38.34
N LYS A 81 11.56 6.44 -37.66
CA LYS A 81 10.98 5.21 -37.09
C LYS A 81 9.88 5.50 -36.08
N VAL A 82 10.08 6.45 -35.17
CA VAL A 82 9.06 6.87 -34.19
C VAL A 82 7.80 7.41 -34.89
N ARG A 83 7.97 8.29 -35.88
CA ARG A 83 6.84 8.83 -36.68
C ARG A 83 6.08 7.71 -37.40
N SER A 84 6.81 6.78 -38.02
CA SER A 84 6.21 5.62 -38.70
C SER A 84 5.43 4.71 -37.74
N ALA A 85 5.87 4.63 -36.48
CA ALA A 85 5.20 3.92 -35.41
C ALA A 85 4.01 4.69 -34.82
N GLY A 86 3.68 5.87 -35.37
CA GLY A 86 2.52 6.68 -35.01
C GLY A 86 2.67 7.48 -33.73
N ALA A 87 3.89 7.65 -33.23
CA ALA A 87 4.20 8.51 -32.10
C ALA A 87 4.73 9.88 -32.58
N GLU A 88 4.52 10.90 -31.76
CA GLU A 88 5.11 12.21 -31.97
C GLU A 88 6.58 12.18 -31.55
N VAL A 89 7.44 12.81 -32.36
CA VAL A 89 8.87 12.92 -32.05
C VAL A 89 9.15 14.29 -31.48
N ARG A 90 9.92 14.31 -30.40
CA ARG A 90 10.64 15.49 -29.97
C ARG A 90 12.14 15.23 -29.95
N GLU A 91 12.91 16.08 -30.60
CA GLU A 91 14.37 15.98 -30.55
C GLU A 91 14.92 16.69 -29.31
N VAL A 92 15.81 16.02 -28.59
CA VAL A 92 16.34 16.49 -27.31
C VAL A 92 17.85 16.30 -27.19
N ASP A 93 18.47 16.97 -26.23
CA ASP A 93 19.92 17.01 -26.07
C ASP A 93 20.49 15.85 -25.25
N ASN A 94 19.80 15.45 -24.17
CA ASN A 94 20.29 14.41 -23.28
C ASN A 94 19.74 13.04 -23.68
N SER A 95 20.62 12.05 -23.84
CA SER A 95 20.22 10.65 -23.96
C SER A 95 19.76 10.09 -22.60
N MET A 96 19.07 8.93 -22.58
CA MET A 96 18.79 8.26 -21.31
C MET A 96 20.07 7.85 -20.56
N ALA A 97 21.14 7.53 -21.28
CA ALA A 97 22.43 7.20 -20.66
C ALA A 97 23.05 8.42 -19.96
N ASP A 98 22.98 9.60 -20.57
CA ASP A 98 23.47 10.85 -19.96
C ASP A 98 22.65 11.21 -18.72
N LEU A 99 21.32 11.09 -18.80
CA LEU A 99 20.42 11.31 -17.67
C LEU A 99 20.66 10.32 -16.52
N GLN A 100 20.94 9.05 -16.84
CA GLN A 100 21.33 8.04 -15.84
C GLN A 100 22.70 8.35 -15.22
N SER A 101 23.66 8.83 -16.02
CA SER A 101 24.96 9.27 -15.51
C SER A 101 24.81 10.45 -14.55
N GLY A 102 24.00 11.46 -14.91
CA GLY A 102 23.70 12.59 -14.03
C GLY A 102 23.01 12.16 -12.72
N ALA A 103 22.07 11.21 -12.79
CA ALA A 103 21.45 10.61 -11.62
C ALA A 103 22.46 9.82 -10.76
N GLY A 104 23.46 9.22 -11.39
CA GLY A 104 24.59 8.58 -10.73
C GLY A 104 25.43 9.55 -9.90
N THR A 105 25.75 10.73 -10.44
CA THR A 105 26.44 11.80 -9.71
C THR A 105 25.62 12.31 -8.53
N LEU A 106 24.31 12.54 -8.71
CA LEU A 106 23.42 12.93 -7.60
C LEU A 106 23.41 11.88 -6.49
N LYS A 107 23.37 10.60 -6.86
CA LYS A 107 23.45 9.48 -5.91
C LYS A 107 24.76 9.49 -5.13
N SER A 108 25.91 9.73 -5.76
CA SER A 108 27.21 9.74 -5.08
C SER A 108 27.44 10.98 -4.23
N GLU A 109 26.98 12.15 -4.69
CA GLU A 109 27.41 13.44 -4.15
C GLU A 109 26.31 14.19 -3.39
N ALA A 110 25.03 13.86 -3.61
CA ALA A 110 23.88 14.59 -3.09
C ALA A 110 22.79 13.71 -2.46
N THR A 111 23.13 12.49 -2.01
CA THR A 111 22.24 11.69 -1.14
C THR A 111 22.13 12.36 0.23
N ILE A 112 21.12 13.23 0.38
CA ILE A 112 20.83 14.00 1.59
C ILE A 112 19.40 13.65 2.04
N PRO A 113 19.14 13.36 3.32
CA PRO A 113 17.78 13.15 3.83
C PRO A 113 16.87 14.34 3.45
N GLY A 114 15.69 14.04 2.91
CA GLY A 114 14.75 15.04 2.37
C GLY A 114 14.96 15.41 0.90
N THR A 115 15.70 14.61 0.12
CA THR A 115 15.91 14.83 -1.33
C THR A 115 15.43 13.65 -2.18
N SER A 116 14.99 13.92 -3.40
CA SER A 116 14.63 12.93 -4.41
C SER A 116 15.02 13.42 -5.81
N TRP A 117 15.17 12.51 -6.76
CA TRP A 117 15.37 12.87 -8.16
C TRP A 117 14.72 11.87 -9.12
N ALA A 118 14.17 12.38 -10.21
CA ALA A 118 13.54 11.59 -11.27
C ALA A 118 13.87 12.15 -12.64
N VAL A 119 13.94 11.29 -13.65
CA VAL A 119 14.03 11.74 -15.05
C VAL A 119 12.67 12.26 -15.49
N ASP A 120 12.62 13.52 -15.92
CA ASP A 120 11.44 14.14 -16.50
C ASP A 120 11.54 14.13 -18.04
N PRO A 121 10.83 13.21 -18.73
CA PRO A 121 10.84 13.16 -20.17
C PRO A 121 10.19 14.40 -20.80
N ARG A 122 9.40 15.22 -20.10
CA ARG A 122 8.83 16.45 -20.66
C ARG A 122 9.82 17.60 -20.70
N THR A 123 10.81 17.65 -19.82
CA THR A 123 11.86 18.66 -19.88
C THR A 123 13.19 18.12 -20.42
N ASN A 124 13.31 16.79 -20.58
CA ASN A 124 14.55 16.08 -20.89
C ASN A 124 15.66 16.40 -19.89
N LYS A 125 15.30 16.46 -18.60
CA LYS A 125 16.19 16.75 -17.48
C LYS A 125 15.89 15.84 -16.30
N ILE A 126 16.77 15.85 -15.32
CA ILE A 126 16.52 15.28 -14.00
C ILE A 126 15.83 16.35 -13.14
N LEU A 127 14.61 16.07 -12.69
CA LEU A 127 13.96 16.89 -11.67
C LEU A 127 14.47 16.45 -10.30
N VAL A 128 15.24 17.31 -9.65
CA VAL A 128 15.70 17.16 -8.27
C VAL A 128 14.76 17.92 -7.35
N THR A 129 14.17 17.24 -6.38
CA THR A 129 13.28 17.86 -5.40
C THR A 129 13.89 17.76 -4.01
N ALA A 130 13.89 18.87 -3.29
CA ALA A 130 14.28 18.93 -1.90
C ALA A 130 13.09 19.41 -1.05
N ASP A 131 12.88 18.74 0.06
CA ASP A 131 11.82 19.05 1.00
C ASP A 131 12.16 20.25 1.89
N SER A 132 11.25 20.61 2.80
CA SER A 132 11.40 21.78 3.67
C SER A 132 12.55 21.66 4.68
N THR A 133 13.04 20.45 4.98
CA THR A 133 14.11 20.18 5.96
C THR A 133 15.52 20.40 5.39
N VAL A 134 15.66 20.37 4.06
CA VAL A 134 16.94 20.58 3.37
C VAL A 134 17.25 22.07 3.32
N THR A 135 18.07 22.54 4.28
CA THR A 135 18.42 23.96 4.47
C THR A 135 19.92 24.14 4.76
N GLY A 136 20.40 25.38 4.68
CA GLY A 136 21.81 25.73 4.96
C GLY A 136 22.81 24.93 4.12
N ASP A 137 23.88 24.44 4.75
CA ASP A 137 24.94 23.68 4.08
C ASP A 137 24.44 22.46 3.26
N LYS A 138 23.33 21.85 3.67
CA LYS A 138 22.70 20.75 2.92
C LYS A 138 22.10 21.24 1.60
N TRP A 139 21.47 22.41 1.62
CA TRP A 139 20.93 23.06 0.43
C TRP A 139 22.07 23.49 -0.50
N ASP A 140 23.09 24.16 0.04
CA ASP A 140 24.23 24.63 -0.76
C ASP A 140 24.97 23.48 -1.44
N ARG A 141 25.13 22.34 -0.75
CA ARG A 141 25.70 21.12 -1.34
C ARG A 141 24.84 20.56 -2.48
N LEU A 142 23.53 20.49 -2.28
CA LEU A 142 22.61 19.98 -3.30
C LEU A 142 22.60 20.89 -4.54
N GLU A 143 22.51 22.20 -4.32
CA GLU A 143 22.53 23.22 -5.37
C GLU A 143 23.84 23.17 -6.16
N SER A 144 24.99 23.15 -5.48
CA SER A 144 26.30 23.02 -6.14
C SER A 144 26.45 21.72 -6.93
N THR A 145 25.91 20.60 -6.44
CA THR A 145 25.93 19.33 -7.18
C THR A 145 25.08 19.43 -8.45
N VAL A 146 23.88 20.01 -8.36
CA VAL A 146 23.01 20.23 -9.53
C VAL A 146 23.67 21.17 -10.55
N GLU A 147 24.31 22.24 -10.11
CA GLU A 147 25.05 23.16 -10.98
C GLU A 147 26.22 22.47 -11.69
N SER A 148 26.92 21.56 -11.01
CA SER A 148 28.07 20.83 -11.56
C SER A 148 27.69 19.92 -12.74
N LEU A 149 26.43 19.47 -12.81
CA LEU A 149 25.88 18.69 -13.91
C LEU A 149 25.61 19.53 -15.17
N GLY A 150 25.62 20.86 -15.03
CA GLY A 150 25.29 21.81 -16.10
C GLY A 150 23.80 22.11 -16.20
N SER A 151 23.48 23.33 -16.66
CA SER A 151 22.12 23.87 -16.73
C SER A 151 21.16 23.10 -17.65
N GLY A 152 21.71 22.25 -18.52
CA GLY A 152 20.97 21.37 -19.41
C GLY A 152 20.56 20.03 -18.80
N MET A 153 21.12 19.61 -17.65
CA MET A 153 21.00 18.24 -17.16
C MET A 153 19.95 18.08 -16.05
N ALA A 154 19.90 19.01 -15.10
CA ALA A 154 19.04 18.89 -13.93
C ALA A 154 18.35 20.22 -13.57
N THR A 155 17.19 20.13 -12.94
CA THR A 155 16.47 21.26 -12.35
C THR A 155 16.27 20.99 -10.86
N LEU A 156 16.51 22.01 -10.02
CA LEU A 156 16.28 21.93 -8.58
C LEU A 156 14.95 22.61 -8.24
N LYS A 157 14.09 21.90 -7.50
CA LYS A 157 12.82 22.39 -6.97
C LYS A 157 12.79 22.23 -5.46
N LYS A 158 12.24 23.22 -4.75
CA LYS A 158 11.89 23.09 -3.34
C LYS A 158 10.42 22.70 -3.17
N SER A 159 10.15 21.74 -2.29
CA SER A 159 8.81 21.37 -1.84
C SER A 159 8.49 22.10 -0.53
N GLU A 160 7.21 22.37 -0.27
CA GLU A 160 6.76 23.05 0.94
C GLU A 160 6.67 22.12 2.16
N GLY A 161 6.48 20.80 1.94
CA GLY A 161 6.41 19.77 2.99
C GLY A 161 7.72 18.99 3.20
N THR A 162 7.71 18.01 4.12
CA THR A 162 8.81 17.07 4.41
C THR A 162 8.53 15.71 3.74
N PHE A 163 9.55 15.04 3.21
CA PHE A 163 9.40 13.67 2.72
C PHE A 163 9.31 12.70 3.90
N ARG A 164 8.24 11.90 3.93
CA ARG A 164 7.99 10.86 4.93
C ARG A 164 7.75 9.52 4.24
N THR A 165 8.12 8.44 4.90
CA THR A 165 7.65 7.09 4.60
C THR A 165 6.19 6.99 5.02
N PHE A 166 5.35 6.39 4.18
CA PHE A 166 4.01 5.98 4.59
C PHE A 166 4.14 4.56 5.14
N VAL A 167 3.62 4.30 6.33
CA VAL A 167 3.55 2.95 6.88
C VAL A 167 2.25 2.33 6.39
N SER A 168 2.35 1.20 5.72
CA SER A 168 1.22 0.41 5.21
C SER A 168 1.23 -0.98 5.82
N GLY A 169 0.14 -1.72 5.67
CA GLY A 169 0.08 -3.11 6.17
C GLY A 169 1.26 -3.92 5.64
N GLY A 170 1.96 -4.64 6.50
CA GLY A 170 3.14 -5.43 6.18
C GLY A 170 4.50 -4.77 6.44
N ASP A 171 4.56 -3.46 6.67
CA ASP A 171 5.81 -2.74 6.92
C ASP A 171 6.38 -3.05 8.31
N ALA A 172 7.69 -2.85 8.47
CA ALA A 172 8.38 -3.06 9.75
C ALA A 172 8.09 -1.93 10.74
N ILE A 173 7.79 -2.30 11.98
CA ILE A 173 7.66 -1.37 13.11
C ILE A 173 8.56 -1.82 14.27
N PHE A 174 9.08 -0.87 15.03
CA PHE A 174 10.12 -1.12 16.03
C PHE A 174 9.84 -0.41 17.36
N ALA A 175 9.99 -1.14 18.46
CA ALA A 175 9.96 -0.61 19.83
C ALA A 175 10.82 -1.49 20.75
N GLY A 176 11.53 -0.90 21.71
CA GLY A 176 12.26 -1.65 22.75
C GLY A 176 13.29 -2.69 22.25
N GLY A 177 13.78 -2.55 21.01
CA GLY A 177 14.64 -3.54 20.36
C GLY A 177 13.90 -4.72 19.70
N ALA A 178 12.58 -4.77 19.82
CA ALA A 178 11.73 -5.68 19.06
C ALA A 178 11.47 -5.13 17.65
N ARG A 179 11.17 -6.05 16.74
CA ARG A 179 10.65 -5.80 15.40
C ARG A 179 9.32 -6.53 15.29
N CYS A 180 8.28 -5.83 14.87
CA CYS A 180 7.00 -6.40 14.47
C CYS A 180 6.62 -5.86 13.09
N SER A 181 5.43 -6.21 12.64
CA SER A 181 4.85 -5.74 11.39
C SER A 181 3.58 -4.94 11.66
N LEU A 182 3.37 -3.87 10.88
CA LEU A 182 2.08 -3.18 10.84
C LEU A 182 1.04 -4.11 10.19
N GLY A 183 -0.15 -4.23 10.78
CA GLY A 183 -1.23 -5.05 10.25
C GLY A 183 -2.09 -4.31 9.24
N PHE A 184 -2.92 -3.38 9.71
CA PHE A 184 -3.78 -2.56 8.85
C PHE A 184 -3.83 -1.14 9.39
N ASN A 185 -3.72 -0.14 8.51
CA ASN A 185 -4.10 1.21 8.85
C ASN A 185 -5.61 1.28 9.09
N VAL A 186 -6.00 2.03 10.11
CA VAL A 186 -7.38 2.18 10.56
C VAL A 186 -7.62 3.61 11.01
N THR A 187 -8.88 4.00 11.09
CA THR A 187 -9.33 5.19 11.79
C THR A 187 -9.80 4.79 13.18
N ALA A 188 -9.18 5.33 14.22
CA ALA A 188 -9.60 5.10 15.60
C ALA A 188 -10.98 5.74 15.87
N GLY A 189 -11.63 5.36 16.97
CA GLY A 189 -12.98 5.83 17.29
C GLY A 189 -13.13 7.35 17.47
N ASP A 190 -12.03 8.07 17.69
CA ASP A 190 -11.99 9.54 17.75
C ASP A 190 -11.67 10.21 16.39
N GLY A 191 -11.52 9.42 15.33
CA GLY A 191 -11.18 9.88 13.99
C GLY A 191 -9.67 10.00 13.73
N SER A 192 -8.81 9.72 14.72
CA SER A 192 -7.36 9.80 14.53
C SER A 192 -6.84 8.66 13.64
N PRO A 193 -5.80 8.93 12.81
CA PRO A 193 -5.13 7.87 12.06
C PRO A 193 -4.41 6.94 13.04
N ALA A 194 -4.58 5.64 12.85
CA ALA A 194 -3.99 4.60 13.67
C ALA A 194 -3.69 3.36 12.83
N PHE A 195 -3.11 2.35 13.46
CA PHE A 195 -2.96 1.04 12.87
C PHE A 195 -3.16 -0.08 13.88
N LEU A 196 -3.54 -1.25 13.36
CA LEU A 196 -3.58 -2.49 14.12
C LEU A 196 -2.25 -3.24 13.99
N THR A 197 -1.82 -3.87 15.08
CA THR A 197 -0.72 -4.85 15.12
C THR A 197 -1.05 -5.92 16.18
N ALA A 198 -0.13 -6.83 16.50
CA ALA A 198 -0.33 -7.82 17.55
C ALA A 198 -0.20 -7.21 18.95
N GLY A 199 -0.96 -7.72 19.92
CA GLY A 199 -0.96 -7.24 21.30
C GLY A 199 0.34 -7.57 22.03
N HIS A 200 0.90 -8.76 21.78
CA HIS A 200 2.20 -9.14 22.37
C HIS A 200 3.35 -8.23 21.90
N CYS A 201 3.22 -7.59 20.73
CA CYS A 201 4.18 -6.59 20.27
C CYS A 201 4.21 -5.40 21.22
N ALA A 202 3.05 -4.91 21.68
CA ALA A 202 2.93 -3.74 22.56
C ALA A 202 3.71 -3.88 23.89
N ALA A 203 4.01 -5.12 24.33
CA ALA A 203 4.84 -5.35 25.50
C ALA A 203 6.32 -4.90 25.33
N ALA A 204 6.77 -4.70 24.09
CA ALA A 204 8.12 -4.20 23.80
C ALA A 204 8.28 -2.70 24.12
N GLY A 205 7.19 -1.94 24.16
CA GLY A 205 7.20 -0.53 24.52
C GLY A 205 5.98 0.23 24.02
N ASP A 206 5.72 1.39 24.64
CA ASP A 206 4.55 2.21 24.33
C ASP A 206 4.70 3.03 23.04
N ALA A 207 5.93 3.32 22.62
CA ALA A 207 6.22 4.20 21.49
C ALA A 207 6.95 3.44 20.36
N TRP A 208 6.45 3.57 19.13
CA TRP A 208 6.84 2.78 17.97
C TRP A 208 7.37 3.65 16.84
N SER A 209 8.44 3.19 16.20
CA SER A 209 9.03 3.79 15.00
C SER A 209 8.81 2.90 13.78
N ASP A 210 8.69 3.48 12.59
CA ASP A 210 8.72 2.76 11.31
C ASP A 210 10.15 2.46 10.83
N GLN A 211 11.16 2.95 11.56
CA GLN A 211 12.56 2.73 11.25
C GLN A 211 13.31 2.16 12.47
N GLN A 212 14.19 1.20 12.23
CA GLN A 212 15.04 0.66 13.29
C GLN A 212 15.92 1.76 13.88
N GLY A 213 15.75 2.02 15.19
CA GLY A 213 16.45 3.09 15.90
C GLY A 213 16.02 4.50 15.52
N GLY A 214 14.90 4.64 14.80
CA GLY A 214 14.29 5.92 14.49
C GLY A 214 13.53 6.54 15.66
N GLU A 215 13.08 7.78 15.48
CA GLU A 215 12.18 8.43 16.42
C GLU A 215 10.80 7.77 16.36
N PRO A 216 10.06 7.70 17.50
CA PRO A 216 8.69 7.22 17.48
C PRO A 216 7.79 8.10 16.62
N ILE A 217 6.85 7.44 15.93
CA ILE A 217 5.82 8.05 15.09
C ILE A 217 4.41 7.70 15.57
N ALA A 218 4.29 6.75 16.50
CA ALA A 218 3.03 6.23 16.96
C ALA A 218 3.14 5.70 18.40
N THR A 219 2.03 5.81 19.12
CA THR A 219 1.92 5.41 20.52
C THR A 219 0.79 4.40 20.70
N VAL A 220 1.04 3.34 21.48
CA VAL A 220 0.03 2.33 21.83
C VAL A 220 -1.13 3.00 22.57
N ASP A 221 -2.35 2.81 22.07
CA ASP A 221 -3.57 3.26 22.73
C ASP A 221 -4.23 2.15 23.53
N GLN A 222 -4.44 1.01 22.87
CA GLN A 222 -5.11 -0.16 23.45
C GLN A 222 -4.35 -1.41 23.01
N ALA A 223 -4.22 -2.37 23.92
CA ALA A 223 -3.62 -3.67 23.61
C ALA A 223 -4.26 -4.77 24.46
N LEU A 224 -4.42 -5.95 23.86
CA LEU A 224 -4.87 -7.16 24.53
C LEU A 224 -3.92 -8.30 24.18
N PHE A 225 -3.23 -8.83 25.18
CA PHE A 225 -2.49 -10.09 25.13
C PHE A 225 -2.03 -10.49 26.54
N PRO A 226 -2.11 -11.77 26.94
CA PRO A 226 -2.87 -12.85 26.33
C PRO A 226 -4.37 -12.75 26.70
N GLY A 227 -5.18 -13.78 26.37
CA GLY A 227 -6.59 -13.88 26.77
C GLY A 227 -7.53 -14.01 25.59
N ASP A 228 -8.49 -13.10 25.48
CA ASP A 228 -9.52 -13.14 24.42
C ASP A 228 -9.02 -12.59 23.08
N GLY A 229 -7.70 -12.38 22.94
CA GLY A 229 -7.09 -11.99 21.68
C GLY A 229 -5.61 -11.64 21.78
N ASP A 230 -5.06 -11.28 20.63
CA ASP A 230 -3.70 -10.79 20.44
C ASP A 230 -3.69 -9.63 19.43
N PHE A 231 -4.07 -8.43 19.88
CA PHE A 231 -4.09 -7.23 19.04
C PHE A 231 -3.74 -5.97 19.84
N ALA A 232 -3.29 -4.96 19.12
CA ALA A 232 -3.10 -3.61 19.63
C ALA A 232 -3.56 -2.57 18.60
N LEU A 233 -4.17 -1.50 19.10
CA LEU A 233 -4.38 -0.25 18.39
C LEU A 233 -3.24 0.70 18.75
N VAL A 234 -2.52 1.17 17.74
CA VAL A 234 -1.42 2.13 17.90
C VAL A 234 -1.78 3.38 17.11
N ARG A 235 -1.90 4.52 17.78
CA ARG A 235 -2.25 5.80 17.14
C ARG A 235 -1.00 6.47 16.61
N TYR A 236 -1.06 7.02 15.40
CA TYR A 236 -0.01 7.90 14.94
C TYR A 236 0.02 9.18 15.78
N ASP A 237 1.21 9.62 16.16
CA ASP A 237 1.39 10.79 17.01
C ASP A 237 1.07 12.10 16.28
N ASP A 238 1.28 12.12 14.95
CA ASP A 238 0.86 13.21 14.07
C ASP A 238 -0.57 12.95 13.54
N PRO A 239 -1.57 13.78 13.92
CA PRO A 239 -2.94 13.63 13.43
C PRO A 239 -3.09 13.90 11.93
N ALA A 240 -2.08 14.49 11.27
CA ALA A 240 -2.02 14.68 9.82
C ALA A 240 -1.35 13.50 9.08
N THR A 241 -1.15 12.37 9.77
CA THR A 241 -0.65 11.15 9.13
C THR A 241 -1.63 10.64 8.08
N GLU A 242 -1.17 10.55 6.83
CA GLU A 242 -1.89 9.85 5.79
C GLU A 242 -1.62 8.36 5.96
N ALA A 243 -2.66 7.62 6.30
CA ALA A 243 -2.61 6.19 6.62
C ALA A 243 -3.54 5.44 5.66
N PRO A 244 -3.15 5.24 4.38
CA PRO A 244 -4.01 4.62 3.39
C PRO A 244 -4.38 3.18 3.79
N SER A 245 -5.60 2.77 3.47
CA SER A 245 -6.09 1.40 3.70
C SER A 245 -5.53 0.46 2.63
N GLU A 246 -4.26 0.07 2.79
CA GLU A 246 -3.55 -0.81 1.87
C GLU A 246 -2.48 -1.66 2.57
N VAL A 247 -2.06 -2.74 1.91
CA VAL A 247 -0.94 -3.60 2.30
C VAL A 247 0.19 -3.47 1.28
N ASN A 248 1.41 -3.17 1.74
CA ASN A 248 2.61 -3.12 0.91
C ASN A 248 3.17 -4.53 0.69
N VAL A 249 3.06 -5.03 -0.54
CA VAL A 249 3.48 -6.41 -0.90
C VAL A 249 4.84 -6.45 -1.62
N GLY A 250 5.70 -5.45 -1.40
CA GLY A 250 7.06 -5.42 -1.93
C GLY A 250 7.17 -4.67 -3.26
N GLY A 251 6.99 -3.35 -3.21
CA GLY A 251 7.07 -2.44 -4.37
C GLY A 251 5.74 -2.26 -5.11
N GLN A 252 4.67 -2.84 -4.58
CA GLN A 252 3.28 -2.66 -4.99
C GLN A 252 2.41 -2.62 -3.73
N THR A 253 1.21 -2.07 -3.84
CA THR A 253 0.23 -2.08 -2.76
C THR A 253 -1.04 -2.83 -3.18
N VAL A 254 -1.67 -3.49 -2.21
CA VAL A 254 -2.98 -4.12 -2.34
C VAL A 254 -3.98 -3.29 -1.55
N PRO A 255 -4.94 -2.63 -2.21
CA PRO A 255 -6.00 -1.89 -1.51
C PRO A 255 -6.78 -2.82 -0.59
N ILE A 256 -7.03 -2.37 0.63
CA ILE A 256 -7.87 -3.08 1.61
C ILE A 256 -9.19 -2.35 1.69
N VAL A 257 -10.23 -3.02 1.20
CA VAL A 257 -11.55 -2.40 0.97
C VAL A 257 -12.54 -2.66 2.10
N GLN A 258 -12.39 -3.77 2.83
CA GLN A 258 -13.24 -4.09 3.97
C GLN A 258 -12.62 -5.20 4.84
N ALA A 259 -13.09 -5.32 6.08
CA ALA A 259 -12.82 -6.46 6.94
C ALA A 259 -13.77 -7.61 6.60
N ALA A 260 -13.30 -8.85 6.71
CA ALA A 260 -14.11 -10.04 6.49
C ALA A 260 -13.73 -11.16 7.46
N GLU A 261 -14.72 -11.99 7.78
CA GLU A 261 -14.51 -13.23 8.52
C GLU A 261 -13.77 -14.27 7.65
N ALA A 262 -12.86 -15.00 8.27
CA ALA A 262 -12.18 -16.11 7.62
C ALA A 262 -13.11 -17.31 7.42
N THR A 263 -12.91 -18.05 6.32
CA THR A 263 -13.61 -19.33 6.07
C THR A 263 -12.60 -20.45 5.88
N VAL A 264 -12.84 -21.62 6.48
CA VAL A 264 -11.97 -22.79 6.27
C VAL A 264 -11.88 -23.15 4.78
N GLY A 265 -10.66 -23.37 4.29
CA GLY A 265 -10.34 -23.60 2.87
C GLY A 265 -10.16 -22.32 2.04
N GLN A 266 -10.36 -21.13 2.64
CA GLN A 266 -10.10 -19.86 1.97
C GLN A 266 -8.60 -19.68 1.74
N GLN A 267 -8.24 -19.33 0.50
CA GLN A 267 -6.89 -18.87 0.18
C GLN A 267 -6.66 -17.50 0.80
N VAL A 268 -5.52 -17.35 1.46
CA VAL A 268 -5.11 -16.13 2.14
C VAL A 268 -3.65 -15.82 1.84
N PHE A 269 -3.30 -14.55 1.99
CA PHE A 269 -1.96 -14.01 1.84
C PHE A 269 -1.57 -13.32 3.14
N ARG A 270 -0.34 -13.56 3.59
CA ARG A 270 0.26 -12.89 4.73
C ARG A 270 1.38 -11.98 4.25
N MET A 271 1.36 -10.73 4.70
CA MET A 271 2.50 -9.83 4.57
C MET A 271 3.11 -9.56 5.95
N GLY A 272 4.43 -9.53 6.02
CA GLY A 272 5.19 -9.42 7.26
C GLY A 272 6.60 -8.98 6.97
N SER A 273 7.17 -8.24 7.91
CA SER A 273 8.40 -7.51 7.68
C SER A 273 9.63 -8.41 7.56
N THR A 274 9.58 -9.65 8.08
CA THR A 274 10.75 -10.55 8.11
C THR A 274 10.76 -11.48 6.91
N THR A 275 9.65 -12.15 6.63
CA THR A 275 9.59 -13.14 5.54
C THR A 275 8.93 -12.62 4.27
N GLY A 276 8.42 -11.38 4.28
CA GLY A 276 7.76 -10.77 3.12
C GLY A 276 6.37 -11.36 2.87
N LEU A 277 5.96 -11.46 1.61
CA LEU A 277 4.67 -12.02 1.21
C LEU A 277 4.74 -13.56 1.20
N ALA A 278 3.83 -14.22 1.89
CA ALA A 278 3.57 -15.66 1.78
C ALA A 278 2.08 -15.94 1.63
N ASP A 279 1.73 -17.13 1.16
CA ASP A 279 0.35 -17.53 0.94
C ASP A 279 0.07 -18.93 1.47
N GLY A 280 -1.20 -19.27 1.60
CA GLY A 280 -1.67 -20.54 2.15
C GLY A 280 -3.19 -20.53 2.33
N GLN A 281 -3.69 -21.45 3.14
CA GLN A 281 -5.11 -21.67 3.36
C GLN A 281 -5.48 -21.64 4.84
N VAL A 282 -6.70 -21.17 5.10
CA VAL A 282 -7.33 -21.32 6.42
C VAL A 282 -7.65 -22.80 6.65
N LEU A 283 -7.07 -23.37 7.70
CA LEU A 283 -7.28 -24.76 8.11
C LEU A 283 -8.36 -24.90 9.18
N GLY A 284 -8.52 -23.88 10.03
CA GLY A 284 -9.41 -23.90 11.18
C GLY A 284 -9.75 -22.50 11.68
N LEU A 285 -10.85 -22.41 12.42
CA LEU A 285 -11.34 -21.21 13.08
C LEU A 285 -11.51 -21.51 14.58
N ASP A 286 -11.65 -20.47 15.39
CA ASP A 286 -11.80 -20.56 16.86
C ASP A 286 -10.68 -21.36 17.55
N ALA A 287 -9.47 -21.29 16.99
CA ALA A 287 -8.30 -21.96 17.54
C ALA A 287 -7.92 -21.35 18.89
N THR A 288 -7.48 -22.22 19.80
CA THR A 288 -6.92 -21.83 21.10
C THR A 288 -5.46 -22.23 21.15
N VAL A 289 -4.58 -21.25 21.42
CA VAL A 289 -3.13 -21.43 21.47
C VAL A 289 -2.65 -21.12 22.89
N ASN A 290 -1.79 -21.97 23.44
CA ASN A 290 -1.19 -21.77 24.76
C ASN A 290 0.26 -21.33 24.60
N TYR A 291 0.48 -20.01 24.55
CA TYR A 291 1.82 -19.43 24.52
C TYR A 291 2.49 -19.49 25.91
N PRO A 292 3.83 -19.36 26.00
CA PRO A 292 4.53 -19.25 27.29
C PRO A 292 3.98 -18.14 28.19
N GLU A 293 3.50 -17.05 27.59
CA GLU A 293 2.94 -15.86 28.24
C GLU A 293 1.49 -16.06 28.69
N GLY A 294 0.75 -16.97 28.04
CA GLY A 294 -0.62 -17.34 28.39
C GLY A 294 -1.44 -17.88 27.23
N THR A 295 -2.70 -18.23 27.51
CA THR A 295 -3.64 -18.77 26.52
C THR A 295 -4.30 -17.64 25.73
N VAL A 296 -4.36 -17.81 24.40
CA VAL A 296 -5.14 -16.97 23.49
C VAL A 296 -6.20 -17.81 22.79
N THR A 297 -7.42 -17.30 22.67
CA THR A 297 -8.57 -18.02 22.07
C THR A 297 -9.13 -17.27 20.85
N GLY A 298 -9.96 -17.93 20.05
CA GLY A 298 -10.66 -17.28 18.92
C GLY A 298 -9.78 -17.04 17.69
N LEU A 299 -8.66 -17.74 17.55
CA LEU A 299 -7.70 -17.50 16.46
C LEU A 299 -8.07 -18.25 15.17
N ILE A 300 -7.62 -17.73 14.04
CA ILE A 300 -7.65 -18.38 12.73
C ILE A 300 -6.39 -19.25 12.62
N GLN A 301 -6.52 -20.52 12.25
CA GLN A 301 -5.39 -21.41 11.97
C GLN A 301 -5.16 -21.52 10.47
N THR A 302 -3.91 -21.43 10.03
CA THR A 302 -3.52 -21.55 8.61
C THR A 302 -2.24 -22.39 8.45
N ASP A 303 -1.93 -22.80 7.21
CA ASP A 303 -0.62 -23.35 6.81
C ASP A 303 0.35 -22.29 6.24
N VAL A 304 -0.01 -21.00 6.32
CA VAL A 304 0.86 -19.91 5.87
C VAL A 304 2.08 -19.85 6.79
N CYS A 305 3.29 -19.79 6.24
CA CYS A 305 4.50 -19.68 7.05
C CYS A 305 4.68 -18.26 7.65
N ALA A 306 5.30 -18.19 8.83
CA ALA A 306 5.70 -16.95 9.49
C ALA A 306 6.93 -17.19 10.37
N GLU A 307 7.73 -16.14 10.58
CA GLU A 307 8.93 -16.16 11.43
C GLU A 307 8.93 -14.99 12.43
N PRO A 308 9.80 -15.00 13.47
CA PRO A 308 9.91 -13.89 14.40
C PRO A 308 10.08 -12.54 13.70
N GLY A 309 9.18 -11.60 14.00
CA GLY A 309 9.11 -10.28 13.38
C GLY A 309 8.01 -10.12 12.34
N ASP A 310 7.37 -11.21 11.90
CA ASP A 310 6.13 -11.14 11.11
C ASP A 310 4.89 -10.88 11.99
N SER A 311 5.01 -11.02 13.31
CA SER A 311 3.99 -10.69 14.30
C SER A 311 3.32 -9.34 14.01
N GLY A 312 2.00 -9.31 14.08
CA GLY A 312 1.16 -8.16 13.77
C GLY A 312 0.88 -7.96 12.28
N GLY A 313 1.62 -8.62 11.39
CA GLY A 313 1.49 -8.47 9.94
C GLY A 313 0.14 -8.93 9.40
N SER A 314 -0.28 -8.32 8.29
CA SER A 314 -1.58 -8.49 7.66
C SER A 314 -1.80 -9.91 7.13
N LEU A 315 -2.96 -10.50 7.42
CA LEU A 315 -3.54 -11.62 6.68
C LEU A 315 -4.73 -11.09 5.87
N PHE A 316 -4.69 -11.25 4.55
CA PHE A 316 -5.63 -10.64 3.63
C PHE A 316 -5.90 -11.55 2.43
N THR A 317 -6.84 -11.15 1.58
CA THR A 317 -7.17 -11.83 0.33
C THR A 317 -6.73 -11.01 -0.87
N GLN A 318 -6.56 -11.64 -2.03
CA GLN A 318 -6.12 -10.95 -3.25
C GLN A 318 -7.11 -9.85 -3.69
N ASP A 319 -8.39 -9.99 -3.37
CA ASP A 319 -9.47 -9.04 -3.64
C ASP A 319 -9.63 -7.95 -2.57
N GLY A 320 -8.68 -7.85 -1.62
CA GLY A 320 -8.58 -6.73 -0.70
C GLY A 320 -9.41 -6.85 0.57
N LEU A 321 -9.82 -8.06 0.97
CA LEU A 321 -10.42 -8.29 2.28
C LEU A 321 -9.33 -8.42 3.35
N ALA A 322 -9.42 -7.63 4.42
CA ALA A 322 -8.64 -7.83 5.64
C ALA A 322 -9.25 -8.98 6.45
N VAL A 323 -8.42 -9.96 6.84
CA VAL A 323 -8.87 -11.20 7.48
C VAL A 323 -8.32 -11.32 8.90
N GLY A 324 -7.03 -11.04 9.11
CA GLY A 324 -6.44 -11.18 10.44
C GLY A 324 -5.06 -10.56 10.61
N LEU A 325 -4.54 -10.64 11.84
CA LEU A 325 -3.23 -10.14 12.26
C LEU A 325 -2.39 -11.32 12.74
N THR A 326 -1.13 -11.41 12.30
CA THR A 326 -0.23 -12.52 12.68
C THR A 326 -0.01 -12.54 14.19
N SER A 327 -0.43 -13.60 14.89
CA SER A 327 -0.20 -13.75 16.34
C SER A 327 1.08 -14.53 16.60
N GLY A 328 1.14 -15.76 16.10
CA GLY A 328 2.26 -16.67 16.34
C GLY A 328 2.03 -18.03 15.70
N GLY A 329 3.02 -18.90 15.76
CA GLY A 329 2.96 -20.17 15.06
C GLY A 329 4.10 -21.11 15.40
N SER A 330 4.20 -22.17 14.63
CA SER A 330 5.27 -23.17 14.71
C SER A 330 5.80 -23.49 13.33
N GLY A 331 7.07 -23.92 13.24
CA GLY A 331 7.75 -24.15 11.96
C GLY A 331 8.49 -22.91 11.47
N ASP A 332 8.82 -22.90 10.17
CA ASP A 332 9.49 -21.78 9.49
C ASP A 332 9.15 -21.78 7.99
N CYS A 333 9.58 -20.73 7.26
CA CYS A 333 9.30 -20.61 5.83
C CYS A 333 10.14 -21.55 4.93
N THR A 334 11.00 -22.38 5.51
CA THR A 334 11.82 -23.39 4.81
C THR A 334 11.20 -24.79 4.86
N VAL A 335 10.67 -25.19 6.03
CA VAL A 335 10.08 -26.52 6.25
C VAL A 335 8.55 -26.51 6.32
N GLY A 336 7.93 -25.33 6.32
CA GLY A 336 6.50 -25.14 6.53
C GLY A 336 6.15 -25.09 8.01
N GLY A 337 4.88 -24.84 8.30
CA GLY A 337 4.44 -24.60 9.66
C GLY A 337 2.93 -24.38 9.78
N GLU A 338 2.50 -24.12 11.00
CA GLU A 338 1.14 -23.67 11.31
C GLU A 338 1.24 -22.29 11.93
N THR A 339 0.50 -21.34 11.37
CA THR A 339 0.45 -19.96 11.89
C THR A 339 -0.98 -19.60 12.27
N PHE A 340 -1.09 -18.92 13.40
CA PHE A 340 -2.34 -18.46 13.99
C PHE A 340 -2.46 -16.94 13.88
N PHE A 341 -3.68 -16.49 13.61
CA PHE A 341 -3.99 -15.10 13.35
C PHE A 341 -5.16 -14.64 14.20
N GLN A 342 -5.07 -13.44 14.74
CA GLN A 342 -6.18 -12.74 15.36
C GLN A 342 -7.16 -12.27 14.28
N PRO A 343 -8.46 -12.63 14.31
CA PRO A 343 -9.44 -12.06 13.40
C PRO A 343 -9.47 -10.53 13.48
N VAL A 344 -9.41 -9.86 12.33
CA VAL A 344 -9.35 -8.39 12.27
C VAL A 344 -10.70 -7.77 12.66
N THR A 345 -11.81 -8.44 12.36
CA THR A 345 -13.17 -8.01 12.73
C THR A 345 -13.31 -7.91 14.25
N THR A 346 -12.87 -8.93 14.98
CA THR A 346 -12.82 -8.93 16.45
C THR A 346 -11.93 -7.81 17.00
N ALA A 347 -10.75 -7.59 16.41
CA ALA A 347 -9.85 -6.53 16.84
C ALA A 347 -10.46 -5.13 16.62
N LEU A 348 -11.05 -4.88 15.45
CA LEU A 348 -11.73 -3.62 15.11
C LEU A 348 -12.89 -3.32 16.06
N GLU A 349 -13.75 -4.32 16.32
CA GLU A 349 -14.86 -4.19 17.27
C GLU A 349 -14.37 -3.87 18.68
N ALA A 350 -13.34 -4.59 19.15
CA ALA A 350 -12.82 -4.44 20.51
C ALA A 350 -12.21 -3.05 20.77
N VAL A 351 -11.51 -2.48 19.78
CA VAL A 351 -10.87 -1.15 19.93
C VAL A 351 -11.72 0.01 19.41
N GLY A 352 -12.87 -0.28 18.79
CA GLY A 352 -13.77 0.70 18.21
C GLY A 352 -13.18 1.43 16.99
N ALA A 353 -12.30 0.78 16.24
CA ALA A 353 -11.69 1.33 15.03
C ALA A 353 -12.40 0.84 13.75
N THR A 354 -12.18 1.55 12.65
CA THR A 354 -12.73 1.23 11.32
C THR A 354 -11.61 1.20 10.30
N LEU A 355 -11.71 0.34 9.29
CA LEU A 355 -10.82 0.43 8.13
C LEU A 355 -11.17 1.71 7.36
N GLY A 356 -10.15 2.40 6.84
CA GLY A 356 -10.37 3.58 6.03
C GLY A 356 -11.18 3.25 4.78
N ASP A 357 -12.02 4.19 4.33
CA ASP A 357 -12.66 4.10 3.02
C ASP A 357 -11.52 4.06 1.98
N GLY A 358 -11.24 2.89 1.42
CA GLY A 358 -10.33 2.80 0.28
C GLY A 358 -10.89 3.73 -0.79
N ASP A 359 -10.08 4.68 -1.28
CA ASP A 359 -10.45 5.66 -2.31
C ASP A 359 -10.93 4.93 -3.58
N GLY A 360 -12.18 4.51 -3.56
CA GLY A 360 -12.95 4.05 -4.69
C GLY A 360 -13.73 5.25 -5.19
N ASP A 361 -13.18 5.91 -6.21
CA ASP A 361 -13.95 6.83 -7.06
C ASP A 361 -15.23 6.13 -7.52
N GLY A 362 -16.32 6.45 -6.83
CA GLY A 362 -17.67 5.96 -7.06
C GLY A 362 -18.63 7.12 -7.01
N ASP A 363 -18.60 7.95 -8.06
CA ASP A 363 -19.68 8.89 -8.37
C ASP A 363 -21.03 8.15 -8.33
N GLY A 364 -21.88 8.59 -7.41
CA GLY A 364 -23.22 8.06 -7.19
C GLY A 364 -24.08 9.05 -6.42
N ASP A 365 -24.09 10.31 -6.85
CA ASP A 365 -25.04 11.33 -6.39
C ASP A 365 -26.49 10.87 -6.63
N GLY A 366 -27.33 11.06 -5.60
CA GLY A 366 -28.65 11.66 -5.81
C GLY A 366 -29.89 10.85 -5.47
N ASP A 367 -30.33 11.05 -4.23
CA ASP A 367 -31.62 11.72 -3.90
C ASP A 367 -32.77 10.86 -3.34
N GLY A 368 -33.40 11.43 -2.30
CA GLY A 368 -34.87 11.41 -2.22
C GLY A 368 -35.53 10.81 -0.98
N GLY A 369 -35.37 11.47 0.17
CA GLY A 369 -36.52 12.00 0.93
C GLY A 369 -37.56 11.07 1.58
N GLY A 370 -37.58 11.10 2.92
CA GLY A 370 -38.74 11.52 3.72
C GLY A 370 -40.03 10.68 3.69
N GLY A 371 -40.38 10.11 4.85
CA GLY A 371 -41.70 9.54 5.09
C GLY A 371 -41.90 9.08 6.53
N ASP A 372 -41.99 10.04 7.44
CA ASP A 372 -42.61 9.87 8.75
C ASP A 372 -44.11 9.56 8.55
N ALA A 373 -44.56 8.42 9.07
CA ALA A 373 -45.96 8.10 9.29
C ALA A 373 -46.02 7.10 10.43
N GLY A 374 -46.27 7.61 11.63
CA GLY A 374 -46.58 6.80 12.79
C GLY A 374 -47.85 5.96 12.60
N ASP A 375 -47.89 4.87 13.34
CA ASP A 375 -49.16 4.36 13.83
C ASP A 375 -48.97 3.88 15.28
N GLN A 376 -49.67 4.58 16.18
CA GLN A 376 -49.86 4.18 17.56
C GLN A 376 -50.93 3.10 17.60
N ALA A 377 -50.66 1.98 18.27
CA ALA A 377 -51.72 1.17 18.83
C ALA A 377 -51.28 0.64 20.19
N ASP A 378 -51.98 1.16 21.20
CA ASP A 378 -51.93 0.82 22.61
C ASP A 378 -52.13 -0.67 22.90
N GLY A 379 -51.47 -1.14 23.97
CA GLY A 379 -51.68 -2.45 24.55
C GLY A 379 -51.05 -2.56 25.92
N GLN A 380 -51.66 -1.90 26.91
CA GLN A 380 -51.35 -2.02 28.34
C GLN A 380 -51.43 -3.49 28.80
N ASP A 381 -50.44 -3.95 29.56
CA ASP A 381 -50.70 -4.81 30.70
C ASP A 381 -49.75 -4.50 31.85
N ALA A 382 -50.33 -4.43 33.04
CA ALA A 382 -49.70 -4.05 34.29
C ALA A 382 -49.45 -5.30 35.14
N GLY A 383 -48.31 -5.35 35.85
CA GLY A 383 -48.01 -6.50 36.70
C GLY A 383 -46.86 -6.28 37.70
N ALA A 384 -47.12 -5.44 38.70
CA ALA A 384 -46.69 -5.51 40.10
C ALA A 384 -45.21 -5.77 40.51
N GLU A 385 -44.73 -4.82 41.32
CA GLU A 385 -43.61 -4.87 42.26
C GLU A 385 -43.73 -5.98 43.32
N GLN A 386 -42.59 -6.52 43.82
CA GLN A 386 -42.20 -6.41 45.24
C GLN A 386 -40.82 -7.04 45.56
N ASP A 387 -39.98 -6.21 46.18
CA ASP A 387 -39.16 -6.40 47.39
C ASP A 387 -38.18 -7.56 47.58
N GLY A 388 -36.97 -7.19 48.04
CA GLY A 388 -36.05 -8.09 48.72
C GLY A 388 -34.70 -7.47 49.09
N ALA A 389 -34.66 -6.62 50.11
CA ALA A 389 -33.44 -6.13 50.75
C ALA A 389 -32.97 -7.03 51.91
N GLY A 390 -31.66 -7.01 52.18
CA GLY A 390 -31.00 -7.56 53.38
C GLY A 390 -29.86 -8.53 53.01
N GLY A 391 -28.64 -8.44 53.51
CA GLY A 391 -28.09 -7.70 54.64
C GLY A 391 -27.05 -8.60 55.35
N ASP A 392 -25.84 -8.05 55.49
CA ASP A 392 -25.02 -8.10 56.72
C ASP A 392 -23.95 -9.19 56.97
N GLN A 393 -22.74 -8.66 57.21
CA GLN A 393 -21.70 -9.00 58.21
C GLN A 393 -21.03 -10.38 58.27
N GLY A 394 -19.70 -10.35 58.09
CA GLY A 394 -18.81 -10.29 59.26
C GLY A 394 -17.84 -11.46 59.49
N VAL A 395 -16.58 -11.09 59.78
CA VAL A 395 -15.72 -11.55 60.90
C VAL A 395 -14.23 -11.64 60.51
N GLN A 396 -13.45 -11.03 61.40
CA GLN A 396 -12.00 -10.83 61.47
C GLN A 396 -11.25 -12.06 61.99
N GLU A 397 -9.92 -12.10 61.79
CA GLU A 397 -8.83 -12.21 62.80
C GLU A 397 -7.54 -12.64 62.08
N GLN A 398 -6.48 -11.82 61.99
CA GLN A 398 -5.44 -11.45 62.97
C GLN A 398 -4.41 -12.54 63.34
N SER A 399 -3.17 -12.06 63.58
CA SER A 399 -1.97 -12.67 64.19
C SER A 399 -0.96 -13.32 63.22
N ASP A 400 0.37 -13.21 63.35
CA ASP A 400 1.27 -12.36 64.16
C ASP A 400 2.74 -12.65 63.78
N MET A 401 3.63 -11.68 64.03
CA MET A 401 5.07 -11.70 64.37
C MET A 401 6.12 -12.60 63.67
N GLY A 402 7.29 -11.99 63.38
CA GLY A 402 8.57 -12.72 63.31
C GLY A 402 9.78 -11.98 62.75
N SER A 403 10.56 -11.33 63.62
CA SER A 403 11.85 -10.65 63.40
C SER A 403 13.01 -11.63 63.10
N ASP A 404 14.00 -11.24 62.27
CA ASP A 404 15.40 -11.01 62.68
C ASP A 404 16.46 -11.03 61.53
N ARG A 405 17.21 -9.92 61.46
CA ARG A 405 18.69 -9.75 61.37
C ARG A 405 19.54 -10.83 60.66
N HIS A 406 20.40 -10.42 59.71
CA HIS A 406 21.84 -10.17 59.97
C HIS A 406 22.65 -9.64 58.76
N SER A 407 23.45 -8.63 59.08
CA SER A 407 24.70 -8.10 58.50
C SER A 407 25.60 -9.04 57.68
N GLY A 408 26.33 -8.49 56.69
CA GLY A 408 27.50 -9.16 56.11
C GLY A 408 28.17 -8.51 54.90
N LEU A 409 28.86 -7.39 55.09
CA LEU A 409 29.89 -6.85 54.18
C LEU A 409 31.03 -7.86 53.92
N THR A 410 31.51 -8.03 52.69
CA THR A 410 32.95 -7.89 52.35
C THR A 410 33.21 -7.72 50.84
N ARG A 411 34.36 -7.09 50.56
CA ARG A 411 34.84 -6.40 49.35
C ARG A 411 35.81 -7.24 48.50
N THR A 412 36.12 -6.66 47.32
CA THR A 412 37.41 -6.68 46.55
C THR A 412 37.78 -8.01 45.89
N HIS A 413 38.20 -8.08 44.62
CA HIS A 413 38.93 -7.16 43.74
C HIS A 413 38.43 -7.23 42.29
#